data_AF-A0A3B1IWK5-F1
#
_entry.id   AF-A0A3B1IWK5-F1
#
_cell.length_a   1.000
_cell.length_b   1.000
_cell.length_c   1.000
_cell.angle_alpha   90.00
_cell.angle_beta   90.00
_cell.angle_gamma   90.00
#
_symmetry.space_group_name_H-M   'P 1'
#
loop_
_entity.id
_entity.type
_entity.pdbx_description
1 polymer ?
#
loop_
_entity_poly.entity_id
_entity_poly.type
_entity_poly.pdbx_seq_one_letter_code
_entity_poly.pdbx_strand_id
1 'polypeptide(L)'
;MNLRGLFQDFNVSKFIIYASLLLFSVLLALRLDGVVEWSSWAVFTPIWLWKLMVVIGASVGTGVWAHNPRYRAEGETCVEFKAMLIAVGIHILLLMFEVLVCDRIERTSSGHVWLLVFMPLFFVSPLSVAACVWGFRHDRSLELEIMCSVNILQFIFIALRLDNIIKWSWLVVCVPLWILMSFLCLVVLYYIVWSMLFLRSMDIIAEQRRNYVTMAVSWMTIVVPLLTFEILLVHRLDGLNKLSYVSVFVPLWVSLITLMTTTFRQKGGNHWWFGIRKDFCLFLLELFPFLREYGNISYNLQHDDSEVFEEIPVAPEPLKSGPKFLCKEVEIMPSPGRYFDPPPKLCIDIPD
;
A
#
# COMPACT_ATOMS: atom_id res chain seq x y z
N MET A 1 -3.46 20.20 11.91
CA MET A 1 -3.30 18.98 11.08
C MET A 1 -4.65 18.67 10.46
N ASN A 2 -4.77 18.57 9.13
CA ASN A 2 -6.06 18.42 8.44
C ASN A 2 -6.48 16.93 8.42
N LEU A 3 -7.28 16.51 9.40
CA LEU A 3 -7.76 15.11 9.53
C LEU A 3 -8.51 14.66 8.27
N ARG A 4 -9.26 15.56 7.62
CA ARG A 4 -9.94 15.28 6.36
C ARG A 4 -8.98 14.85 5.25
N GLY A 5 -7.85 15.54 5.12
CA GLY A 5 -6.82 15.20 4.14
C GLY A 5 -6.19 13.84 4.41
N LEU A 6 -5.97 13.51 5.69
CA LEU A 6 -5.41 12.21 6.09
C LEU A 6 -6.37 11.05 5.80
N PHE A 7 -7.67 11.24 5.99
CA PHE A 7 -8.68 10.23 5.61
C PHE A 7 -8.91 10.16 4.10
N GLN A 8 -8.72 11.25 3.35
CA GLN A 8 -8.82 11.25 1.89
C GLN A 8 -7.66 10.50 1.23
N ASP A 9 -6.45 10.61 1.79
CA ASP A 9 -5.24 9.98 1.25
C ASP A 9 -5.00 8.56 1.82
N PHE A 10 -5.99 7.97 2.51
CA PHE A 10 -5.87 6.64 3.13
C PHE A 10 -6.24 5.50 2.18
N ASN A 11 -5.26 4.66 1.86
CA ASN A 11 -5.48 3.46 1.05
C ASN A 11 -5.86 2.24 1.93
N VAL A 12 -7.16 2.05 2.12
CA VAL A 12 -7.72 0.96 2.96
C VAL A 12 -7.33 -0.42 2.47
N SER A 13 -7.33 -0.63 1.15
CA SER A 13 -6.98 -1.92 0.55
C SER A 13 -5.57 -2.33 0.96
N LYS A 14 -4.58 -1.48 0.69
CA LYS A 14 -3.18 -1.75 1.05
C LYS A 14 -2.96 -1.89 2.55
N PHE A 15 -3.67 -1.09 3.36
CA PHE A 15 -3.59 -1.22 4.81
C PHE A 15 -4.03 -2.61 5.27
N ILE A 16 -5.15 -3.13 4.77
CA ILE A 16 -5.63 -4.48 5.12
C ILE A 16 -4.65 -5.56 4.65
N ILE A 17 -4.01 -5.37 3.49
CA ILE A 17 -2.96 -6.28 3.00
C ILE A 17 -1.79 -6.32 3.99
N TYR A 18 -1.21 -5.17 4.33
CA TYR A 18 -0.04 -5.13 5.20
C TYR A 18 -0.37 -5.56 6.63
N ALA A 19 -1.55 -5.23 7.15
CA ALA A 19 -2.01 -5.68 8.46
C ALA A 19 -2.21 -7.20 8.49
N SER A 20 -2.81 -7.80 7.45
CA SER A 20 -2.99 -9.25 7.37
C SER A 20 -1.65 -9.98 7.22
N LEU A 21 -0.73 -9.48 6.39
CA LEU A 21 0.63 -10.01 6.27
C LEU A 21 1.42 -9.90 7.57
N LEU A 22 1.30 -8.78 8.29
CA LEU A 22 1.95 -8.59 9.59
C LEU A 22 1.44 -9.61 10.60
N LEU A 23 0.12 -9.70 10.78
CA LEU A 23 -0.48 -10.64 11.72
C LEU A 23 -0.12 -12.10 11.38
N PHE A 24 -0.20 -12.46 10.10
CA PHE A 24 0.25 -13.78 9.63
C PHE A 24 1.71 -14.05 9.95
N SER A 25 2.60 -13.10 9.66
CA SER A 25 4.04 -13.27 9.90
C SER A 25 4.38 -13.42 11.38
N VAL A 26 3.65 -12.74 12.27
CA VAL A 26 3.77 -12.88 13.73
C VAL A 26 3.31 -14.27 14.17
N LEU A 27 2.11 -14.70 13.76
CA LEU A 27 1.58 -16.02 14.09
C LEU A 27 2.47 -17.15 13.54
N LEU A 28 3.00 -16.99 12.33
CA LEU A 28 3.91 -17.94 11.71
C LEU A 28 5.21 -18.06 12.50
N ALA A 29 5.85 -16.94 12.87
CA ALA A 29 7.09 -16.97 13.64
C ALA A 29 6.89 -17.64 15.01
N LEU A 30 5.81 -17.29 15.72
CA LEU A 30 5.48 -17.91 17.02
C LEU A 30 5.23 -19.42 16.91
N ARG A 31 4.57 -19.85 15.84
CA ARG A 31 4.31 -21.26 15.57
C ARG A 31 5.59 -22.01 15.19
N LEU A 32 6.48 -21.41 14.39
CA LEU A 32 7.76 -22.00 14.02
C LEU A 32 8.71 -22.15 15.22
N ASP A 33 8.60 -21.27 16.22
CA ASP A 33 9.33 -21.38 17.49
C ASP A 33 8.67 -22.31 18.52
N GLY A 34 7.51 -22.90 18.20
CA GLY A 34 6.78 -23.78 19.12
C GLY A 34 6.16 -23.07 20.32
N VAL A 35 6.07 -21.74 20.29
CA VAL A 35 5.40 -20.95 21.35
C VAL A 35 3.88 -21.16 21.32
N VAL A 36 3.34 -21.43 20.13
CA VAL A 36 1.90 -21.60 19.88
C VAL A 36 1.66 -22.90 19.12
N GLU A 37 0.89 -23.82 19.72
CA GLU A 37 0.52 -25.13 19.14
C GLU A 37 -0.75 -25.07 18.27
N TRP A 38 -0.92 -23.98 17.51
CA TRP A 38 -2.10 -23.82 16.65
C TRP A 38 -1.95 -24.62 15.36
N SER A 39 -3.08 -25.10 14.82
CA SER A 39 -3.12 -25.79 13.54
C SER A 39 -2.63 -24.90 12.39
N SER A 40 -2.18 -25.51 11.28
CA SER A 40 -1.77 -24.77 10.06
C SER A 40 -2.86 -23.81 9.62
N TRP A 41 -4.10 -24.27 9.75
CA TRP A 41 -5.27 -23.54 9.38
C TRP A 41 -5.46 -22.24 10.19
N ALA A 42 -5.30 -22.30 11.51
CA ALA A 42 -5.46 -21.13 12.37
C ALA A 42 -4.41 -20.04 12.09
N VAL A 43 -3.17 -20.42 11.79
CA VAL A 43 -2.08 -19.45 11.51
C VAL A 43 -2.35 -18.66 10.22
N PHE A 44 -2.95 -19.29 9.21
CA PHE A 44 -3.26 -18.63 7.93
C PHE A 44 -4.52 -17.76 7.95
N THR A 45 -5.29 -17.76 9.05
CA THR A 45 -6.56 -17.01 9.17
C THR A 45 -6.50 -15.53 8.76
N PRO A 46 -5.44 -14.75 9.07
CA PRO A 46 -5.40 -13.34 8.66
C PRO A 46 -5.40 -13.18 7.14
N ILE A 47 -4.66 -14.05 6.43
CA ILE A 47 -4.55 -14.02 4.97
C ILE A 47 -5.85 -14.46 4.32
N TRP A 48 -6.49 -15.49 4.86
CA TRP A 48 -7.78 -15.96 4.36
C TRP A 48 -8.87 -14.91 4.50
N LEU A 49 -8.91 -14.20 5.64
CA LEU A 49 -9.88 -13.13 5.86
C LEU A 49 -9.73 -12.03 4.81
N TRP A 50 -8.49 -11.62 4.53
CA TRP A 50 -8.21 -10.64 3.48
C TRP A 50 -8.64 -11.14 2.10
N LYS A 51 -8.30 -12.38 1.73
CA LYS A 51 -8.69 -12.95 0.43
C LYS A 51 -10.19 -13.15 0.27
N LEU A 52 -10.87 -13.58 1.34
CA LEU A 52 -12.33 -13.70 1.36
C LEU A 52 -12.97 -12.34 1.09
N MET A 53 -12.45 -11.26 1.71
CA MET A 53 -12.92 -9.91 1.45
C MET A 53 -12.73 -9.50 -0.02
N VAL A 54 -11.60 -9.86 -0.65
CA VAL A 54 -11.36 -9.62 -2.09
C VAL A 54 -12.39 -10.37 -2.95
N VAL A 55 -12.67 -11.65 -2.64
CA VAL A 55 -13.65 -12.46 -3.37
C VAL A 55 -15.05 -11.88 -3.23
N ILE A 56 -15.47 -11.52 -2.01
CA ILE A 56 -16.78 -10.89 -1.77
C ILE A 56 -16.87 -9.57 -2.53
N GLY A 57 -15.84 -8.72 -2.46
CA GLY A 57 -15.79 -7.46 -3.19
C GLY A 57 -15.95 -7.64 -4.70
N ALA A 58 -15.32 -8.67 -5.26
CA ALA A 58 -15.45 -9.01 -6.67
C ALA A 58 -16.82 -9.57 -7.05
N SER A 59 -17.43 -10.40 -6.19
CA SER A 59 -18.78 -10.91 -6.39
C SER A 59 -19.79 -9.76 -6.42
N VAL A 60 -19.71 -8.83 -5.47
CA VAL A 60 -20.55 -7.63 -5.43
C VAL A 60 -20.30 -6.75 -6.66
N GLY A 61 -19.04 -6.49 -7.00
CA GLY A 61 -18.68 -5.72 -8.20
C GLY A 61 -19.22 -6.34 -9.50
N THR A 62 -19.15 -7.67 -9.62
CA THR A 62 -19.71 -8.41 -10.77
C THR A 62 -21.23 -8.33 -10.80
N GLY A 63 -21.91 -8.41 -9.66
CA GLY A 63 -23.36 -8.22 -9.58
C GLY A 63 -23.80 -6.83 -10.01
N VAL A 64 -23.10 -5.80 -9.55
CA VAL A 64 -23.34 -4.39 -9.94
C VAL A 64 -23.09 -4.17 -11.43
N TRP A 65 -22.01 -4.75 -11.98
CA TRP A 65 -21.70 -4.70 -13.41
C TRP A 65 -22.77 -5.38 -14.27
N ALA A 66 -23.28 -6.53 -13.84
CA ALA A 66 -24.33 -7.26 -14.55
C ALA A 66 -25.67 -6.50 -14.60
N HIS A 67 -26.01 -5.79 -13.52
CA HIS A 67 -27.28 -5.06 -13.41
C HIS A 67 -27.31 -3.74 -14.19
N ASN A 68 -26.15 -3.18 -14.54
CA ASN A 68 -26.03 -1.84 -15.11
C ASN A 68 -25.35 -1.87 -16.49
N PRO A 69 -26.11 -2.08 -17.58
CA PRO A 69 -25.55 -2.21 -18.92
C PRO A 69 -24.86 -0.93 -19.43
N ARG A 70 -25.15 0.24 -18.83
CA ARG A 70 -24.51 1.53 -19.18
C ARG A 70 -22.99 1.51 -18.98
N TYR A 71 -22.48 0.69 -18.06
CA TYR A 71 -21.03 0.59 -17.81
C TYR A 71 -20.27 -0.06 -18.97
N ARG A 72 -20.95 -0.76 -19.88
CA ARG A 72 -20.31 -1.31 -21.08
C ARG A 72 -20.01 -0.25 -22.14
N ALA A 73 -20.67 0.92 -22.07
CA ALA A 73 -20.46 2.01 -23.02
C ALA A 73 -19.27 2.92 -22.62
N GLU A 74 -18.97 3.00 -21.32
CA GLU A 74 -17.82 3.76 -20.80
C GLU A 74 -16.57 2.87 -20.80
N GLY A 75 -15.73 3.03 -21.82
CA GLY A 75 -14.54 2.18 -22.04
C GLY A 75 -13.58 2.10 -20.85
N GLU A 76 -13.44 3.17 -20.06
CA GLU A 76 -12.59 3.23 -18.86
C GLU A 76 -13.08 2.28 -17.76
N THR A 77 -14.37 2.29 -17.45
CA THR A 77 -14.97 1.39 -16.44
C THR A 77 -14.85 -0.09 -16.82
N CYS A 78 -14.83 -0.40 -18.12
CA CYS A 78 -14.60 -1.75 -18.63
C CYS A 78 -13.16 -2.23 -18.38
N VAL A 79 -12.18 -1.35 -18.48
CA VAL A 79 -10.78 -1.65 -18.17
C VAL A 79 -10.64 -1.93 -16.67
N GLU A 80 -11.19 -1.09 -15.81
CA GLU A 80 -11.15 -1.30 -14.35
C GLU A 80 -11.85 -2.60 -13.91
N PHE A 81 -13.00 -2.92 -14.51
CA PHE A 81 -13.68 -4.17 -14.25
C PHE A 81 -12.84 -5.39 -14.66
N LYS A 82 -12.22 -5.36 -15.84
CA LYS A 82 -11.27 -6.42 -16.27
C LYS A 82 -10.07 -6.53 -15.33
N ALA A 83 -9.54 -5.40 -14.86
CA ALA A 83 -8.47 -5.35 -13.88
C ALA A 83 -8.85 -6.05 -12.57
N MET A 84 -10.06 -5.79 -12.08
CA MET A 84 -10.61 -6.46 -10.90
C MET A 84 -10.71 -7.97 -11.11
N LEU A 85 -11.21 -8.44 -12.27
CA LEU A 85 -11.29 -9.87 -12.58
C LEU A 85 -9.92 -10.55 -12.60
N ILE A 86 -8.92 -9.90 -13.21
CA ILE A 86 -7.54 -10.41 -13.24
C ILE A 86 -6.98 -10.53 -11.83
N ALA A 87 -7.15 -9.49 -11.00
CA ALA A 87 -6.68 -9.50 -9.62
C ALA A 87 -7.32 -10.64 -8.82
N VAL A 88 -8.63 -10.84 -8.96
CA VAL A 88 -9.37 -11.89 -8.25
C VAL A 88 -8.94 -13.28 -8.71
N GLY A 89 -8.70 -13.47 -10.01
CA GLY A 89 -8.14 -14.71 -10.53
C GLY A 89 -6.79 -15.06 -9.89
N ILE A 90 -5.90 -14.07 -9.76
CA ILE A 90 -4.61 -14.24 -9.07
C ILE A 90 -4.83 -14.59 -7.60
N HIS A 91 -5.72 -13.88 -6.88
CA HIS A 91 -6.01 -14.16 -5.47
C HIS A 91 -6.61 -15.55 -5.24
N ILE A 92 -7.47 -16.04 -6.15
CA ILE A 92 -8.04 -17.39 -6.08
C ILE A 92 -6.94 -18.44 -6.26
N LEU A 93 -6.03 -18.27 -7.22
CA LEU A 93 -4.90 -19.18 -7.39
C LEU A 93 -3.95 -19.15 -6.18
N LEU A 94 -3.68 -17.97 -5.61
CA LEU A 94 -2.93 -17.86 -4.37
C LEU A 94 -3.66 -18.53 -3.20
N LEU A 95 -4.99 -18.45 -3.13
CA LEU A 95 -5.79 -19.12 -2.10
C LEU A 95 -5.68 -20.64 -2.24
N MET A 96 -5.74 -21.15 -3.48
CA MET A 96 -5.53 -22.56 -3.78
C MET A 96 -4.14 -23.02 -3.31
N PHE A 97 -3.09 -22.23 -3.57
CA PHE A 97 -1.76 -22.51 -3.03
C PHE A 97 -1.74 -22.62 -1.51
N GLU A 98 -2.32 -21.66 -0.79
CA GLU A 98 -2.33 -21.66 0.68
C GLU A 98 -3.08 -22.86 1.26
N VAL A 99 -4.21 -23.24 0.66
CA VAL A 99 -4.97 -24.43 1.07
C VAL A 99 -4.13 -25.69 0.88
N LEU A 100 -3.44 -25.83 -0.26
CA LEU A 100 -2.55 -26.97 -0.53
C LEU A 100 -1.35 -27.01 0.43
N VAL A 101 -0.79 -25.84 0.78
CA VAL A 101 0.30 -25.74 1.77
C VAL A 101 -0.19 -26.16 3.16
N CYS A 102 -1.36 -25.68 3.60
CA CYS A 102 -1.93 -26.06 4.88
C CYS A 102 -2.22 -27.56 4.95
N ASP A 103 -2.79 -28.13 3.90
CA ASP A 103 -3.06 -29.57 3.82
C ASP A 103 -1.76 -30.38 3.90
N ARG A 104 -0.72 -29.97 3.15
CA ARG A 104 0.58 -30.66 3.13
C ARG A 104 1.30 -30.61 4.47
N ILE A 105 1.28 -29.46 5.14
CA ILE A 105 1.94 -29.31 6.45
C ILE A 105 1.23 -30.19 7.49
N GLU A 106 -0.10 -30.24 7.47
CA GLU A 106 -0.88 -31.01 8.46
C GLU A 106 -0.85 -32.53 8.21
N ARG A 107 -0.88 -32.96 6.94
CA ARG A 107 -0.94 -34.38 6.55
C ARG A 107 0.42 -34.91 6.09
N THR A 108 1.42 -34.84 6.97
CA THR A 108 2.83 -35.17 6.67
C THR A 108 3.03 -36.59 6.09
N SER A 109 2.19 -37.58 6.42
CA SER A 109 2.41 -38.99 6.07
C SER A 109 1.84 -39.46 4.71
N SER A 110 0.96 -38.71 4.05
CA SER A 110 0.33 -39.13 2.78
C SER A 110 0.21 -38.02 1.74
N GLY A 111 0.95 -36.92 1.93
CA GLY A 111 0.81 -35.71 1.14
C GLY A 111 1.41 -35.80 -0.27
N HIS A 112 0.77 -35.13 -1.22
CA HIS A 112 1.28 -34.91 -2.58
C HIS A 112 2.60 -34.13 -2.57
N VAL A 113 3.49 -34.36 -3.55
CA VAL A 113 4.80 -33.68 -3.72
C VAL A 113 4.68 -32.15 -3.68
N TRP A 114 5.71 -31.44 -3.19
CA TRP A 114 5.73 -29.98 -3.08
C TRP A 114 5.60 -29.32 -4.44
N LEU A 115 6.12 -29.94 -5.51
CA LEU A 115 5.89 -29.48 -6.88
C LEU A 115 4.39 -29.34 -7.23
N LEU A 116 3.54 -30.25 -6.73
CA LEU A 116 2.09 -30.19 -6.94
C LEU A 116 1.45 -29.10 -6.07
N VAL A 117 1.91 -28.95 -4.82
CA VAL A 117 1.48 -27.87 -3.92
C VAL A 117 1.77 -26.49 -4.53
N PHE A 118 2.91 -26.34 -5.20
CA PHE A 118 3.33 -25.10 -5.88
C PHE A 118 2.74 -24.91 -7.28
N MET A 119 2.02 -25.90 -7.82
CA MET A 119 1.38 -25.80 -9.15
C MET A 119 0.54 -24.52 -9.35
N PRO A 120 -0.27 -24.03 -8.38
CA PRO A 120 -0.98 -22.77 -8.54
C PRO A 120 -0.05 -21.58 -8.77
N LEU A 121 1.11 -21.51 -8.09
CA LEU A 121 2.08 -20.42 -8.27
C LEU A 121 2.75 -20.46 -9.64
N PHE A 122 2.95 -21.65 -10.21
CA PHE A 122 3.44 -21.81 -11.58
C PHE A 122 2.46 -21.28 -12.62
N PHE A 123 1.15 -21.28 -12.34
CA PHE A 123 0.15 -20.61 -13.18
C PHE A 123 0.02 -19.12 -12.89
N VAL A 124 0.13 -18.71 -11.63
CA VAL A 124 0.09 -17.30 -11.23
C VAL A 124 1.17 -16.51 -11.96
N SER A 125 2.38 -17.07 -12.11
CA SER A 125 3.51 -16.30 -12.65
C SER A 125 3.33 -15.91 -14.13
N PRO A 126 3.01 -16.83 -15.08
CA PRO A 126 2.68 -16.46 -16.46
C PRO A 126 1.43 -15.60 -16.58
N LEU A 127 0.39 -15.88 -15.77
CA LEU A 127 -0.81 -15.04 -15.74
C LEU A 127 -0.48 -13.61 -15.30
N SER A 128 0.44 -13.46 -14.34
CA SER A 128 0.91 -12.16 -13.86
C SER A 128 1.76 -11.45 -14.92
N VAL A 129 2.55 -12.16 -15.73
CA VAL A 129 3.26 -11.56 -16.89
C VAL A 129 2.24 -11.01 -17.90
N ALA A 130 1.22 -11.79 -18.26
CA ALA A 130 0.16 -11.33 -19.14
C ALA A 130 -0.60 -10.12 -18.57
N ALA A 131 -0.89 -10.16 -17.27
CA ALA A 131 -1.51 -9.06 -16.53
C ALA A 131 -0.62 -7.80 -16.52
N CYS A 132 0.70 -7.95 -16.39
CA CYS A 132 1.64 -6.84 -16.45
C CYS A 132 1.66 -6.20 -17.83
N VAL A 133 1.79 -7.00 -18.90
CA VAL A 133 1.77 -6.50 -20.29
C VAL A 133 0.45 -5.78 -20.59
N TRP A 134 -0.67 -6.33 -20.12
CA TRP A 134 -1.97 -5.68 -20.27
C TRP A 134 -2.07 -4.40 -19.45
N GLY A 135 -1.63 -4.40 -18.19
CA GLY A 135 -1.71 -3.25 -17.29
C GLY A 135 -0.81 -2.09 -17.71
N PHE A 136 0.38 -2.35 -18.25
CA PHE A 136 1.26 -1.31 -18.80
C PHE A 136 0.61 -0.58 -19.98
N ARG A 137 -0.19 -1.26 -20.81
CA ARG A 137 -0.92 -0.59 -21.90
C ARG A 137 -2.04 0.32 -21.42
N HIS A 138 -2.53 0.11 -20.20
CA HIS A 138 -3.68 0.82 -19.64
C HIS A 138 -3.29 1.67 -18.42
N ASP A 139 -1.99 1.98 -18.26
CA ASP A 139 -1.43 2.81 -17.17
C ASP A 139 -1.87 2.39 -15.76
N ARG A 140 -1.99 1.08 -15.52
CA ARG A 140 -2.43 0.52 -14.24
C ARG A 140 -1.25 0.30 -13.29
N SER A 141 -1.44 0.64 -12.02
CA SER A 141 -0.52 0.22 -10.95
C SER A 141 -0.53 -1.30 -10.77
N LEU A 142 0.62 -1.94 -11.02
CA LEU A 142 0.83 -3.39 -10.96
C LEU A 142 1.88 -3.67 -9.87
N GLU A 143 1.44 -4.00 -8.65
CA GLU A 143 2.37 -4.29 -7.55
C GLU A 143 2.54 -5.80 -7.36
N LEU A 144 1.44 -6.49 -7.08
CA LEU A 144 1.44 -7.93 -6.85
C LEU A 144 1.81 -8.72 -8.11
N GLU A 145 1.32 -8.30 -9.27
CA GLU A 145 1.58 -8.97 -10.56
C GLU A 145 3.07 -8.91 -10.93
N ILE A 146 3.74 -7.79 -10.66
CA ILE A 146 5.18 -7.65 -10.88
C ILE A 146 5.95 -8.57 -9.91
N MET A 147 5.57 -8.59 -8.63
CA MET A 147 6.22 -9.46 -7.65
C MET A 147 6.08 -10.95 -8.01
N CYS A 148 4.90 -11.38 -8.44
CA CYS A 148 4.68 -12.76 -8.85
C CYS A 148 5.42 -13.14 -10.15
N SER A 149 5.46 -12.23 -11.13
CA SER A 149 6.13 -12.52 -12.41
C SER A 149 7.66 -12.64 -12.26
N VAL A 150 8.29 -11.74 -11.51
CA VAL A 150 9.75 -11.74 -11.28
C VAL A 150 10.20 -12.96 -10.47
N ASN A 151 9.36 -13.47 -9.57
CA ASN A 151 9.70 -14.56 -8.66
C ASN A 151 9.34 -15.97 -9.19
N ILE A 152 9.04 -16.14 -10.48
CA ILE A 152 8.73 -17.47 -11.06
C ILE A 152 9.82 -18.51 -10.75
N LEU A 153 11.08 -18.12 -10.90
CA LEU A 153 12.21 -19.01 -10.68
C LEU A 153 12.37 -19.36 -9.20
N GLN A 154 12.06 -18.41 -8.31
CA GLN A 154 12.08 -18.61 -6.86
C GLN A 154 11.09 -19.70 -6.44
N PHE A 155 9.86 -19.65 -6.97
CA PHE A 155 8.84 -20.63 -6.66
C PHE A 155 9.26 -22.04 -7.11
N ILE A 156 9.88 -22.16 -8.28
CA ILE A 156 10.39 -23.43 -8.80
C ILE A 156 11.50 -23.97 -7.90
N PHE A 157 12.50 -23.14 -7.56
CA PHE A 157 13.60 -23.57 -6.71
C PHE A 157 13.15 -23.97 -5.30
N ILE A 158 12.21 -23.24 -4.69
CA ILE A 158 11.66 -23.60 -3.39
C ILE A 158 10.96 -24.96 -3.46
N ALA A 159 10.11 -25.18 -4.47
CA ALA A 159 9.40 -26.45 -4.63
C ALA A 159 10.36 -27.63 -4.79
N LEU A 160 11.35 -27.51 -5.68
CA LEU A 160 12.37 -28.54 -5.91
C LEU A 160 13.24 -28.80 -4.68
N ARG A 161 13.53 -27.74 -3.91
CA ARG A 161 14.32 -27.84 -2.67
C ARG A 161 13.55 -28.56 -1.58
N LEU A 162 12.28 -28.22 -1.40
CA LEU A 162 11.40 -28.85 -0.42
C LEU A 162 11.13 -30.33 -0.75
N ASP A 163 11.11 -30.70 -2.04
CA ASP A 163 11.04 -32.10 -2.49
C ASP A 163 12.40 -32.83 -2.43
N ASN A 164 13.46 -32.19 -1.94
CA ASN A 164 14.83 -32.73 -1.87
C ASN A 164 15.42 -33.18 -3.22
N ILE A 165 14.87 -32.69 -4.34
CA ILE A 165 15.39 -32.96 -5.69
C ILE A 165 16.71 -32.19 -5.88
N ILE A 166 16.76 -30.95 -5.40
CA ILE A 166 17.99 -30.15 -5.37
C ILE A 166 18.55 -30.06 -3.94
N LYS A 167 19.87 -30.22 -3.81
CA LYS A 167 20.60 -30.15 -2.53
C LYS A 167 21.31 -28.81 -2.28
N TRP A 168 20.96 -27.78 -3.04
CA TRP A 168 21.60 -26.47 -2.94
C TRP A 168 21.30 -25.80 -1.60
N SER A 169 22.18 -24.90 -1.16
CA SER A 169 21.92 -24.06 0.00
C SER A 169 20.74 -23.12 -0.26
N TRP A 170 20.06 -22.71 0.81
CA TRP A 170 18.96 -21.75 0.73
C TRP A 170 19.43 -20.41 0.16
N LEU A 171 20.72 -20.07 0.32
CA LEU A 171 21.34 -18.92 -0.34
C LEU A 171 21.17 -18.95 -1.86
N VAL A 172 21.41 -20.10 -2.50
CA VAL A 172 21.27 -20.26 -3.96
C VAL A 172 19.81 -20.32 -4.37
N VAL A 173 18.96 -20.97 -3.55
CA VAL A 173 17.52 -21.04 -3.80
C VAL A 173 16.90 -19.64 -3.81
N CYS A 174 17.39 -18.70 -2.99
CA CYS A 174 16.91 -17.32 -2.89
C CYS A 174 17.54 -16.34 -3.91
N VAL A 175 18.33 -16.80 -4.89
CA VAL A 175 18.98 -15.92 -5.91
C VAL A 175 18.03 -14.93 -6.58
N PRO A 176 16.83 -15.33 -7.04
CA PRO A 176 15.87 -14.36 -7.60
C PRO A 176 15.48 -13.23 -6.64
N LEU A 177 15.30 -13.53 -5.35
CA LEU A 177 15.01 -12.52 -4.33
C LEU A 177 16.20 -11.59 -4.07
N TRP A 178 17.43 -12.12 -4.03
CA TRP A 178 18.64 -11.30 -3.94
C TRP A 178 18.76 -10.29 -5.08
N ILE A 179 18.41 -10.69 -6.31
CA ILE A 179 18.41 -9.80 -7.48
C ILE A 179 17.37 -8.69 -7.29
N LEU A 180 16.17 -9.03 -6.83
CA LEU A 180 15.12 -8.05 -6.55
C LEU A 180 15.55 -7.07 -5.46
N MET A 181 16.12 -7.56 -4.35
CA MET A 181 16.60 -6.73 -3.27
C MET A 181 17.78 -5.85 -3.69
N SER A 182 18.66 -6.34 -4.56
CA SER A 182 19.72 -5.53 -5.17
C SER A 182 19.16 -4.34 -5.95
N PHE A 183 18.13 -4.57 -6.77
CA PHE A 183 17.44 -3.49 -7.48
C PHE A 183 16.78 -2.49 -6.53
N LEU A 184 16.11 -2.97 -5.48
CA LEU A 184 15.52 -2.09 -4.45
C LEU A 184 16.58 -1.26 -3.71
N CYS A 185 17.76 -1.82 -3.43
CA CYS A 185 18.88 -1.08 -2.87
C CYS A 185 19.35 0.06 -3.79
N LEU A 186 19.40 -0.16 -5.11
CA LEU A 186 19.72 0.90 -6.07
C LEU A 186 18.67 2.02 -6.07
N VAL A 187 17.38 1.66 -5.98
CA VAL A 187 16.29 2.64 -5.88
C VAL A 187 16.43 3.49 -4.60
N VAL A 188 16.75 2.86 -3.47
CA VAL A 188 17.01 3.56 -2.21
C VAL A 188 18.20 4.51 -2.34
N LEU A 189 19.29 4.05 -2.95
CA LEU A 189 20.49 4.86 -3.16
C LEU A 189 20.20 6.08 -4.05
N TYR A 190 19.40 5.89 -5.10
CA TYR A 190 18.86 6.98 -5.92
C TYR A 190 18.10 8.01 -5.07
N TYR A 191 17.17 7.59 -4.22
CA TYR A 191 16.42 8.51 -3.35
C TYR A 191 17.31 9.24 -2.35
N ILE A 192 18.36 8.59 -1.81
CA ILE A 192 19.33 9.24 -0.93
C ILE A 192 20.10 10.32 -1.67
N VAL A 193 20.62 10.01 -2.87
CA VAL A 193 21.37 10.99 -3.68
C VAL A 193 20.50 12.18 -4.02
N TRP A 194 19.26 11.97 -4.48
CA TRP A 194 18.33 13.05 -4.73
C TRP A 194 18.01 13.85 -3.48
N SER A 195 17.75 13.19 -2.35
CA SER A 195 17.53 13.87 -1.07
C SER A 195 18.71 14.76 -0.68
N MET A 196 19.95 14.33 -0.91
CA MET A 196 21.16 15.13 -0.63
C MET A 196 21.32 16.32 -1.59
N LEU A 197 21.02 16.12 -2.88
CA LEU A 197 21.05 17.20 -3.88
C LEU A 197 20.03 18.29 -3.55
N PHE A 198 18.78 17.91 -3.24
CA PHE A 198 17.71 18.83 -2.85
C PHE A 198 17.93 19.48 -1.48
N LEU A 199 18.72 18.86 -0.60
CA LEU A 199 19.11 19.47 0.68
C LEU A 199 20.10 20.63 0.47
N ARG A 200 20.94 20.54 -0.56
CA ARG A 200 21.98 21.52 -0.86
C ARG A 200 21.48 22.70 -1.70
N SER A 201 20.46 22.51 -2.53
CA SER A 201 19.86 23.60 -3.29
C SER A 201 19.00 24.50 -2.39
N MET A 202 19.41 25.76 -2.25
CA MET A 202 18.70 26.76 -1.44
C MET A 202 17.47 27.34 -2.14
N ASP A 203 17.36 27.17 -3.46
CA ASP A 203 16.33 27.79 -4.30
C ASP A 203 15.01 27.00 -4.39
N ILE A 204 14.86 25.91 -3.63
CA ILE A 204 13.74 24.98 -3.76
C ILE A 204 12.79 25.11 -2.56
N ILE A 205 11.49 25.13 -2.85
CA ILE A 205 10.39 25.19 -1.88
C ILE A 205 10.62 24.16 -0.76
N ALA A 206 10.64 24.63 0.49
CA ALA A 206 10.99 23.83 1.68
C ALA A 206 10.13 22.56 1.84
N GLU A 207 8.88 22.58 1.33
CA GLU A 207 7.96 21.45 1.33
C GLU A 207 8.43 20.29 0.43
N GLN A 208 8.93 20.59 -0.78
CA GLN A 208 9.41 19.57 -1.71
C GLN A 208 10.68 18.88 -1.19
N ARG A 209 11.59 19.65 -0.57
CA ARG A 209 12.77 19.10 0.12
C ARG A 209 12.40 18.12 1.23
N ARG A 210 11.43 18.48 2.08
CA ARG A 210 10.94 17.61 3.15
C ARG A 210 10.31 16.32 2.60
N ASN A 211 9.63 16.39 1.45
CA ASN A 211 9.05 15.21 0.81
C ASN A 211 10.14 14.22 0.33
N TYR A 212 11.18 14.68 -0.37
CA TYR A 212 12.27 13.78 -0.80
C TYR A 212 13.02 13.14 0.37
N VAL A 213 13.31 13.92 1.42
CA VAL A 213 13.93 13.39 2.66
C VAL A 213 13.03 12.33 3.30
N THR A 214 11.73 12.61 3.42
CA THR A 214 10.79 11.66 4.03
C THR A 214 10.66 10.38 3.19
N MET A 215 10.68 10.50 1.86
CA MET A 215 10.67 9.34 0.96
C MET A 215 11.95 8.52 1.10
N ALA A 216 13.11 9.15 1.10
CA ALA A 216 14.39 8.45 1.28
C ALA A 216 14.44 7.69 2.62
N VAL A 217 14.01 8.32 3.72
CA VAL A 217 13.92 7.68 5.04
C VAL A 217 12.92 6.52 5.04
N SER A 218 11.76 6.69 4.40
CA SER A 218 10.75 5.63 4.32
C SER A 218 11.27 4.42 3.55
N TRP A 219 11.86 4.63 2.37
CA TRP A 219 12.44 3.56 1.56
C TRP A 219 13.61 2.86 2.25
N MET A 220 14.46 3.59 2.97
CA MET A 220 15.52 3.00 3.82
C MET A 220 14.94 2.10 4.91
N THR A 221 13.92 2.58 5.62
CA THR A 221 13.27 1.87 6.74
C THR A 221 12.46 0.65 6.26
N ILE A 222 12.16 0.56 4.96
CA ILE A 222 11.54 -0.62 4.34
C ILE A 222 12.61 -1.60 3.83
N VAL A 223 13.53 -1.14 2.98
CA VAL A 223 14.42 -2.04 2.24
C VAL A 223 15.54 -2.62 3.11
N VAL A 224 16.13 -1.82 4.01
CA VAL A 224 17.22 -2.31 4.88
C VAL A 224 16.74 -3.41 5.82
N PRO A 225 15.60 -3.27 6.53
CA PRO A 225 15.11 -4.35 7.37
C PRO A 225 14.61 -5.55 6.56
N LEU A 226 14.03 -5.38 5.37
CA LEU A 226 13.72 -6.50 4.47
C LEU A 226 14.97 -7.30 4.06
N LEU A 227 16.06 -6.61 3.70
CA LEU A 227 17.32 -7.27 3.34
C LEU A 227 17.91 -8.01 4.55
N THR A 228 17.84 -7.40 5.72
CA THR A 228 18.27 -8.02 6.98
C THR A 228 17.47 -9.28 7.28
N PHE A 229 16.14 -9.23 7.11
CA PHE A 229 15.27 -10.39 7.24
C PHE A 229 15.67 -11.51 6.28
N GLU A 230 15.91 -11.21 5.01
CA GLU A 230 16.32 -12.22 4.02
C GLU A 230 17.63 -12.91 4.41
N ILE A 231 18.65 -12.14 4.80
CA ILE A 231 19.94 -12.68 5.27
C ILE A 231 19.75 -13.60 6.48
N LEU A 232 19.01 -13.13 7.50
CA LEU A 232 18.77 -13.90 8.72
C LEU A 232 17.97 -15.17 8.45
N LEU A 233 16.99 -15.11 7.55
CA LEU A 233 16.15 -16.24 7.16
C LEU A 233 16.96 -17.29 6.42
N VAL A 234 17.75 -16.91 5.41
CA VAL A 234 18.61 -17.83 4.66
C VAL A 234 19.61 -18.53 5.60
N HIS A 235 20.29 -17.78 6.46
CA HIS A 235 21.21 -18.35 7.44
C HIS A 235 20.51 -19.29 8.43
N ARG A 236 19.26 -19.01 8.78
CA ARG A 236 18.45 -19.88 9.64
C ARG A 236 18.06 -21.17 8.94
N LEU A 237 17.63 -21.08 7.68
CA LEU A 237 17.22 -22.23 6.88
C LEU A 237 18.40 -23.14 6.52
N ASP A 238 19.60 -22.58 6.34
CA ASP A 238 20.86 -23.34 6.14
C ASP A 238 21.45 -23.89 7.46
N GLY A 239 20.84 -23.61 8.61
CA GLY A 239 21.30 -24.09 9.92
C GLY A 239 22.57 -23.41 10.45
N LEU A 240 22.96 -22.27 9.87
CA LEU A 240 24.15 -21.50 10.26
C LEU A 240 23.91 -20.68 11.53
N ASN A 241 22.65 -20.33 11.84
CA ASN A 241 22.30 -19.57 13.04
C ASN A 241 21.30 -20.34 13.94
N LYS A 242 21.40 -20.09 15.25
CA LYS A 242 20.51 -20.68 16.28
C LYS A 242 19.45 -19.69 16.77
N LEU A 243 19.26 -18.57 16.06
CA LEU A 243 18.30 -17.54 16.43
C LEU A 243 16.86 -18.08 16.38
N SER A 244 16.00 -17.57 17.26
CA SER A 244 14.56 -17.84 17.20
C SER A 244 13.97 -17.26 15.91
N TYR A 245 12.93 -17.89 15.36
CA TYR A 245 12.21 -17.36 14.21
C TYR A 245 11.58 -16.00 14.52
N VAL A 246 11.13 -15.74 15.75
CA VAL A 246 10.70 -14.41 16.20
C VAL A 246 11.81 -13.39 15.96
N SER A 247 13.04 -13.64 16.42
CA SER A 247 14.16 -12.71 16.19
C SER A 247 14.50 -12.54 14.72
N VAL A 248 14.39 -13.60 13.91
CA VAL A 248 14.60 -13.54 12.46
C VAL A 248 13.55 -12.66 11.78
N PHE A 249 12.29 -12.69 12.23
CA PHE A 249 11.16 -11.97 11.62
C PHE A 249 11.02 -10.51 12.07
N VAL A 250 11.66 -10.07 13.16
CA VAL A 250 11.59 -8.66 13.63
C VAL A 250 11.85 -7.62 12.52
N PRO A 251 12.91 -7.74 11.68
CA PRO A 251 13.16 -6.77 10.62
C PRO A 251 12.03 -6.72 9.57
N LEU A 252 11.37 -7.85 9.29
CA LEU A 252 10.20 -7.89 8.42
C LEU A 252 9.04 -7.09 9.04
N TRP A 253 8.80 -7.22 10.34
CA TRP A 253 7.74 -6.47 11.02
C TRP A 253 7.97 -4.95 10.99
N VAL A 254 9.22 -4.51 11.15
CA VAL A 254 9.58 -3.08 11.00
C VAL A 254 9.21 -2.58 9.59
N SER A 255 9.52 -3.37 8.57
CA SER A 255 9.20 -3.03 7.17
C SER A 255 7.70 -2.97 6.91
N LEU A 256 6.95 -3.95 7.42
CA LEU A 256 5.49 -4.04 7.28
C LEU A 256 4.77 -2.92 8.03
N ILE A 257 5.21 -2.58 9.25
CA ILE A 257 4.68 -1.43 10.00
C ILE A 257 4.96 -0.15 9.24
N THR A 258 6.16 0.01 8.69
CA THR A 258 6.49 1.20 7.88
C THR A 258 5.61 1.28 6.64
N LEU A 259 5.45 0.20 5.88
CA LEU A 259 4.51 0.12 4.75
C LEU A 259 3.09 0.49 5.18
N MET A 260 2.61 -0.02 6.31
CA MET A 260 1.32 0.32 6.87
C MET A 260 1.19 1.82 7.16
N THR A 261 2.23 2.46 7.74
CA THR A 261 2.22 3.93 7.94
C THR A 261 2.23 4.72 6.64
N THR A 262 2.85 4.20 5.57
CA THR A 262 2.83 4.88 4.26
C THR A 262 1.45 4.88 3.60
N THR A 263 0.56 3.96 3.97
CA THR A 263 -0.81 3.89 3.38
C THR A 263 -1.67 5.11 3.69
N PHE A 264 -1.36 5.88 4.74
CA PHE A 264 -2.03 7.14 5.07
C PHE A 264 -1.61 8.32 4.19
N ARG A 265 -0.60 8.14 3.33
CA ARG A 265 -0.03 9.18 2.46
C ARG A 265 -0.06 8.79 0.98
N GLN A 266 -0.74 7.70 0.62
CA GLN A 266 -0.80 7.19 -0.74
C GLN A 266 -2.18 7.49 -1.34
N LYS A 267 -2.22 8.47 -2.25
CA LYS A 267 -3.39 8.71 -3.10
C LYS A 267 -3.60 7.51 -4.03
N GLY A 268 -4.86 7.14 -4.23
CA GLY A 268 -5.27 6.08 -5.16
C GLY A 268 -5.62 4.78 -4.44
N GLY A 269 -6.91 4.52 -4.31
CA GLY A 269 -7.48 3.22 -3.93
C GLY A 269 -8.04 2.49 -5.15
N ASN A 270 -8.42 1.22 -4.99
CA ASN A 270 -9.16 0.52 -6.04
C ASN A 270 -10.58 1.12 -6.15
N HIS A 271 -10.87 1.86 -7.22
CA HIS A 271 -12.18 2.47 -7.49
C HIS A 271 -13.31 1.45 -7.68
N TRP A 272 -13.01 0.15 -7.70
CA TRP A 272 -13.99 -0.94 -7.75
C TRP A 272 -14.09 -1.75 -6.45
N TRP A 273 -13.56 -1.24 -5.35
CA TRP A 273 -13.70 -1.86 -4.03
C TRP A 273 -15.19 -2.01 -3.67
N PHE A 274 -15.70 -3.25 -3.64
CA PHE A 274 -17.14 -3.56 -3.51
C PHE A 274 -18.05 -2.90 -4.57
N GLY A 275 -17.52 -2.57 -5.76
CA GLY A 275 -18.28 -1.83 -6.79
C GLY A 275 -18.62 -0.38 -6.40
N ILE A 276 -18.01 0.13 -5.32
CA ILE A 276 -18.14 1.51 -4.87
C ILE A 276 -17.25 2.33 -5.79
N ARG A 277 -17.84 2.98 -6.80
CA ARG A 277 -17.19 3.85 -7.81
C ARG A 277 -16.67 5.18 -7.23
N LYS A 278 -16.21 5.16 -5.98
CA LYS A 278 -15.69 6.28 -5.19
C LYS A 278 -14.61 5.74 -4.26
N ASP A 279 -13.75 6.63 -3.75
CA ASP A 279 -12.81 6.24 -2.70
C ASP A 279 -13.58 5.75 -1.47
N PHE A 280 -13.18 4.58 -0.95
CA PHE A 280 -13.85 3.91 0.17
C PHE A 280 -13.99 4.82 1.40
N CYS A 281 -13.00 5.67 1.67
CA CYS A 281 -13.05 6.64 2.76
C CYS A 281 -14.10 7.72 2.54
N LEU A 282 -14.29 8.19 1.31
CA LEU A 282 -15.37 9.12 0.97
C LEU A 282 -16.74 8.45 1.11
N PHE A 283 -16.86 7.19 0.69
CA PHE A 283 -18.07 6.40 0.91
C PHE A 283 -18.37 6.21 2.41
N LEU A 284 -17.36 5.89 3.23
CA LEU A 284 -17.53 5.77 4.69
C LEU A 284 -17.93 7.10 5.33
N LEU A 285 -17.33 8.23 4.92
CA LEU A 285 -17.70 9.56 5.40
C LEU A 285 -19.11 9.97 4.96
N GLU A 286 -19.58 9.50 3.80
CA GLU A 286 -20.97 9.66 3.36
C GLU A 286 -21.94 8.78 4.16
N LEU A 287 -21.55 7.56 4.51
CA LEU A 287 -22.40 6.59 5.22
C LEU A 287 -22.48 6.87 6.74
N PHE A 288 -21.40 7.41 7.34
CA PHE A 288 -21.32 7.69 8.77
C PHE A 288 -21.26 9.21 9.04
N PRO A 289 -22.42 9.86 9.32
CA PRO A 289 -22.47 11.31 9.53
C PRO A 289 -21.63 11.77 10.73
N PHE A 290 -21.46 10.92 11.75
CA PHE A 290 -20.60 11.20 12.89
C PHE A 290 -19.13 11.35 12.49
N LEU A 291 -18.58 10.46 11.65
CA LEU A 291 -17.20 10.57 11.18
C LEU A 291 -17.01 11.79 10.28
N ARG A 292 -18.04 12.16 9.52
CA ARG A 292 -18.02 13.39 8.69
C ARG A 292 -17.90 14.64 9.55
N GLU A 293 -18.60 14.70 10.66
CA GLU A 293 -18.57 15.83 11.60
C GLU A 293 -17.19 15.94 12.26
N TYR A 294 -16.58 14.82 12.67
CA TYR A 294 -15.19 14.79 13.17
C TYR A 294 -14.15 15.17 12.11
N GLY A 295 -14.32 14.71 10.86
CA GLY A 295 -13.40 15.02 9.76
C GLY A 295 -13.45 16.49 9.33
N ASN A 296 -14.55 17.20 9.58
CA ASN A 296 -14.72 18.59 9.19
C ASN A 296 -14.15 19.60 10.21
N ILE A 297 -13.60 19.12 11.33
CA ILE A 297 -12.94 19.96 12.33
C ILE A 297 -11.48 20.15 11.90
N SER A 298 -11.17 21.29 11.27
CA SER A 298 -9.79 21.73 11.07
C SER A 298 -9.35 22.61 12.23
N TYR A 299 -8.34 22.17 12.98
CA TYR A 299 -7.66 23.03 13.94
C TYR A 299 -6.70 23.95 13.19
N ASN A 300 -7.04 25.23 13.07
CA ASN A 300 -6.07 26.29 12.79
C ASN A 300 -5.31 26.57 14.10
N LEU A 301 -4.11 26.02 14.22
CA LEU A 301 -3.14 26.52 15.20
C LEU A 301 -2.63 27.83 14.62
N GLN A 302 -3.24 28.93 15.03
CA GLN A 302 -2.71 30.26 14.79
C GLN A 302 -1.39 30.33 15.57
N HIS A 303 -0.27 30.31 14.84
CA HIS A 303 1.04 30.59 15.42
C HIS A 303 1.00 32.08 15.78
N ASP A 304 0.80 32.36 17.06
CA ASP A 304 0.85 33.72 17.59
C ASP A 304 2.32 34.12 17.68
N ASP A 305 2.90 34.50 16.53
CA ASP A 305 4.17 35.21 16.48
C ASP A 305 3.92 36.64 16.98
N SER A 306 3.75 36.74 18.30
CA SER A 306 3.87 38.01 19.02
C SER A 306 5.34 38.40 19.02
N GLU A 307 5.81 39.04 17.94
CA GLU A 307 7.04 39.82 17.96
C GLU A 307 6.82 41.07 18.81
N VAL A 308 7.40 41.04 20.01
CA VAL A 308 7.56 42.16 20.95
C VAL A 308 8.85 42.92 20.59
N PHE A 309 8.83 44.26 20.73
CA PHE A 309 9.89 45.30 20.58
C PHE A 309 9.95 45.99 19.19
N GLU A 310 9.91 47.32 19.01
CA GLU A 310 10.28 48.50 19.84
C GLU A 310 9.35 49.71 19.58
N GLU A 311 9.10 50.52 20.63
CA GLU A 311 8.44 51.83 20.63
C GLU A 311 9.37 52.97 20.19
N ILE A 312 8.90 53.97 19.41
CA ILE A 312 9.20 55.41 19.55
C ILE A 312 7.97 56.26 19.09
N PRO A 313 7.62 57.40 19.74
CA PRO A 313 6.26 57.97 19.74
C PRO A 313 6.10 59.28 18.94
N VAL A 314 4.92 59.55 18.39
CA VAL A 314 4.40 60.91 18.09
C VAL A 314 2.87 60.95 18.29
N ALA A 315 2.39 61.93 19.07
CA ALA A 315 0.98 62.19 19.46
C ALA A 315 0.38 63.41 18.70
N PRO A 316 -0.85 63.91 18.98
CA PRO A 316 -2.19 63.30 19.10
C PRO A 316 -3.27 63.98 18.19
N GLU A 317 -4.38 63.33 17.78
CA GLU A 317 -5.80 63.47 18.26
C GLU A 317 -6.78 63.77 17.07
N PRO A 318 -8.14 63.62 17.14
CA PRO A 318 -9.00 63.02 18.19
C PRO A 318 -10.11 62.02 17.72
N LEU A 319 -10.43 61.10 18.64
CA LEU A 319 -11.75 60.60 19.08
C LEU A 319 -12.89 60.30 18.07
N LYS A 320 -13.30 59.01 18.00
CA LYS A 320 -14.70 58.59 18.17
C LYS A 320 -14.82 57.12 18.58
N SER A 321 -15.30 56.92 19.80
CA SER A 321 -15.60 55.66 20.47
C SER A 321 -16.87 54.99 19.94
N GLY A 322 -16.86 53.65 19.86
CA GLY A 322 -18.06 52.81 19.85
C GLY A 322 -17.66 51.34 20.01
N PRO A 323 -18.25 50.57 20.95
CA PRO A 323 -17.89 49.18 21.15
C PRO A 323 -18.56 48.33 20.07
N LYS A 324 -17.81 47.49 19.36
CA LYS A 324 -18.41 46.45 18.52
C LYS A 324 -18.04 45.07 19.06
N PHE A 325 -19.08 44.39 19.48
CA PHE A 325 -19.10 43.05 20.03
C PHE A 325 -18.40 42.05 19.11
N LEU A 326 -17.65 41.16 19.76
CA LEU A 326 -17.11 39.92 19.23
C LEU A 326 -18.24 39.11 18.57
N CYS A 327 -18.25 39.03 17.24
CA CYS A 327 -19.00 38.01 16.51
C CYS A 327 -17.99 37.11 15.81
N LYS A 328 -17.83 35.90 16.34
CA LYS A 328 -16.96 34.87 15.78
C LYS A 328 -17.67 34.31 14.55
N GLU A 329 -17.15 34.63 13.36
CA GLU A 329 -17.72 34.13 12.11
C GLU A 329 -17.35 32.65 11.98
N VAL A 330 -18.35 31.77 12.11
CA VAL A 330 -18.24 30.35 11.76
C VAL A 330 -18.32 30.30 10.24
N GLU A 331 -17.17 30.18 9.59
CA GLU A 331 -17.11 30.02 8.14
C GLU A 331 -17.55 28.60 7.76
N ILE A 332 -18.85 28.44 7.50
CA ILE A 332 -19.40 27.21 6.92
C ILE A 332 -19.04 27.23 5.42
N MET A 333 -18.03 26.47 5.03
CA MET A 333 -17.72 26.27 3.61
C MET A 333 -18.94 25.69 2.86
N PRO A 334 -19.34 26.26 1.72
CA PRO A 334 -20.42 25.70 0.89
C PRO A 334 -19.96 24.38 0.25
N SER A 335 -20.89 23.43 0.12
CA SER A 335 -20.68 22.13 -0.51
C SER A 335 -20.21 22.26 -1.97
N PRO A 336 -19.20 21.50 -2.44
CA PRO A 336 -18.80 21.57 -3.83
C PRO A 336 -19.80 20.78 -4.70
N GLY A 337 -20.62 21.50 -5.44
CA GLY A 337 -21.62 20.95 -6.36
C GLY A 337 -21.94 21.87 -7.53
N ARG A 338 -21.06 22.80 -7.90
CA ARG A 338 -21.19 23.58 -9.14
C ARG A 338 -19.89 23.49 -9.94
N TYR A 339 -20.03 22.94 -11.14
CA TYR A 339 -19.05 23.01 -12.21
C TYR A 339 -18.70 24.49 -12.47
N PHE A 340 -17.41 24.81 -12.47
CA PHE A 340 -16.92 26.05 -13.07
C PHE A 340 -16.79 25.81 -14.57
N ASP A 341 -17.40 26.67 -15.38
CA ASP A 341 -17.17 26.71 -16.82
C ASP A 341 -15.68 27.00 -17.12
N PRO A 342 -15.08 26.36 -18.14
CA PRO A 342 -13.71 26.65 -18.51
C PRO A 342 -13.59 28.08 -19.05
N PRO A 343 -12.44 28.75 -18.83
CA PRO A 343 -12.23 30.12 -19.30
C PRO A 343 -12.27 30.19 -20.84
N PRO A 344 -12.73 31.32 -21.42
CA PRO A 344 -12.83 31.48 -22.87
C PRO A 344 -11.44 31.39 -23.51
N LYS A 345 -11.35 30.67 -24.64
CA LYS A 345 -10.14 30.55 -25.45
C LYS A 345 -9.73 31.93 -25.97
N LEU A 346 -8.50 32.33 -25.65
CA LEU A 346 -7.85 33.49 -26.24
C LEU A 346 -7.53 33.17 -27.72
N CYS A 347 -8.30 33.72 -28.67
CA CYS A 347 -7.89 33.74 -30.07
C CYS A 347 -6.82 34.83 -30.22
N ILE A 348 -5.63 34.43 -30.65
CA ILE A 348 -4.58 35.35 -31.08
C ILE A 348 -4.69 35.41 -32.61
N ASP A 349 -5.23 36.52 -33.13
CA ASP A 349 -5.21 36.80 -34.55
C ASP A 349 -3.77 37.19 -34.96
N ILE A 350 -3.23 36.46 -35.94
CA ILE A 350 -1.95 36.80 -36.57
C ILE A 350 -2.29 37.65 -37.81
N PRO A 351 -1.66 38.81 -38.00
CA PRO A 351 -1.89 39.65 -39.19
C PRO A 351 -1.29 39.01 -40.44
N ASP A 352 -1.99 39.19 -41.57
CA ASP A 352 -1.68 38.65 -42.91
C ASP A 352 -0.28 39.01 -43.45
#